data_AF-N2AHN1-F1
#
_entry.id   AF-N2AHN1-F1
#
_cell.length_a   1.000
_cell.length_b   1.000
_cell.length_c   1.000
_cell.angle_alpha   90.00
_cell.angle_beta   90.00
_cell.angle_gamma   90.00
#
_symmetry.space_group_name_H-M   'P 1'
#
loop_
_entity.id
_entity.type
_entity.pdbx_description
1 polymer ?
#
loop_
_entity_poly.entity_id
_entity_poly.type
_entity_poly.pdbx_seq_one_letter_code
_entity_poly.pdbx_strand_id
1 'polypeptide(L)' 'MTEKEQMQKNVEEFARLQNYMILAEKDSATYKAMKGRYIELKVILTASGINLTELDIIKE' A
#
# COMPACT_ATOMS: atom_id res chain seq x y z
N MET A 1 -14.76 15.07 -2.24
CA MET A 1 -14.52 13.64 -2.57
C MET A 1 -15.30 12.83 -1.57
N THR A 2 -16.08 11.87 -2.04
CA THR A 2 -16.85 10.98 -1.16
C THR A 2 -15.93 9.98 -0.47
N GLU A 3 -16.37 9.39 0.64
CA GLU A 3 -15.62 8.34 1.34
C GLU A 3 -15.27 7.17 0.40
N LYS A 4 -16.21 6.81 -0.49
CA LYS A 4 -16.03 5.75 -1.49
C LYS A 4 -14.90 6.08 -2.49
N GLU A 5 -14.88 7.30 -3.01
CA GLU A 5 -13.83 7.76 -3.93
C GLU A 5 -12.46 7.83 -3.24
N GLN A 6 -12.42 8.26 -1.97
CA GLN A 6 -11.18 8.26 -1.19
C GLN A 6 -10.66 6.84 -0.96
N MET A 7 -11.56 5.90 -0.65
CA MET A 7 -11.18 4.50 -0.43
C MET A 7 -10.66 3.86 -1.71
N GLN A 8 -11.32 4.09 -2.84
CA GLN A 8 -10.84 3.63 -4.14
C GLN A 8 -9.42 4.12 -4.41
N LYS A 9 -9.13 5.41 -4.16
CA LYS A 9 -7.77 5.96 -4.33
C LYS A 9 -6.75 5.30 -3.42
N ASN A 10 -7.10 5.03 -2.16
CA ASN A 10 -6.19 4.37 -1.22
C ASN A 10 -5.85 2.94 -1.68
N VAL A 11 -6.83 2.20 -2.23
CA VAL A 11 -6.61 0.86 -2.81
C VAL A 11 -5.70 0.94 -4.04
N GLU A 12 -5.94 1.88 -4.95
CA GLU A 12 -5.10 2.09 -6.13
C GLU A 12 -3.67 2.53 -5.77
N GLU A 13 -3.52 3.38 -4.75
CA GLU A 13 -2.22 3.78 -4.21
C GLU A 13 -1.47 2.60 -3.59
N PHE A 14 -2.15 1.76 -2.80
CA PHE A 14 -1.55 0.58 -2.19
C PHE A 14 -1.03 -0.42 -3.23
N ALA A 15 -1.79 -0.68 -4.29
CA ALA A 15 -1.33 -1.54 -5.38
C ALA A 15 -0.14 -0.94 -6.14
N ARG A 16 -0.20 0.35 -6.48
CA ARG A 16 0.87 1.05 -7.20
C ARG A 16 2.16 1.15 -6.40
N LEU A 17 2.05 1.42 -5.10
CA LEU A 17 3.21 1.51 -4.22
C LEU A 17 3.97 0.19 -4.15
N GLN A 18 3.25 -0.93 -4.03
CA GLN A 18 3.87 -2.26 -4.03
C GLN A 18 4.61 -2.56 -5.33
N ASN A 19 4.08 -2.14 -6.48
CA ASN A 19 4.79 -2.26 -7.76
C ASN A 19 6.14 -1.51 -7.74
N TYR A 20 6.18 -0.31 -7.15
CA TYR A 20 7.44 0.42 -6.99
C TYR A 20 8.39 -0.25 -5.99
N MET A 21 7.86 -0.80 -4.90
CA MET A 21 8.65 -1.57 -3.94
C MET A 21 9.30 -2.81 -4.56
N ILE A 22 8.59 -3.55 -5.43
CA ILE A 22 9.12 -4.70 -6.17
C ILE A 22 10.31 -4.29 -7.06
N LEU A 23 10.26 -3.09 -7.64
CA LEU A 23 11.28 -2.59 -8.56
C LEU A 23 12.49 -1.96 -7.84
N ALA A 24 12.35 -1.62 -6.56
CA ALA A 24 13.41 -0.97 -5.80
C ALA A 24 14.33 -1.98 -5.12
N GLU A 25 15.61 -1.59 -4.96
CA GLU A 25 16.56 -2.36 -4.16
C GLU A 25 16.14 -2.37 -2.69
N LYS A 26 15.99 -3.56 -2.10
CA LYS A 26 15.33 -3.81 -0.82
C LYS A 26 15.93 -3.02 0.37
N ASP A 27 17.23 -2.78 0.37
CA ASP A 27 17.91 -2.07 1.45
C ASP A 27 18.14 -0.57 1.18
N SER A 28 17.73 -0.09 0.01
CA SER A 28 17.84 1.32 -0.38
C SER A 28 17.00 2.22 0.53
N ALA A 29 17.44 3.47 0.67
CA ALA A 29 16.66 4.51 1.35
C ALA A 29 15.26 4.66 0.72
N THR A 30 15.16 4.49 -0.60
CA THR A 30 13.91 4.55 -1.37
C THR A 30 12.94 3.44 -0.96
N TYR A 31 13.41 2.19 -0.91
CA TYR A 31 12.56 1.07 -0.47
C TYR A 31 12.07 1.27 0.97
N LYS A 32 12.96 1.71 1.88
CA LYS A 32 12.60 1.96 3.29
C LYS A 32 11.53 3.05 3.42
N ALA A 33 11.62 4.13 2.64
CA ALA A 33 10.61 5.17 2.60
C ALA A 33 9.26 4.65 2.08
N MET A 34 9.27 3.87 1.00
CA MET A 34 8.04 3.25 0.46
C MET A 34 7.43 2.25 1.43
N LYS A 35 8.25 1.45 2.13
CA LYS A 35 7.78 0.50 3.14
C LYS A 35 6.99 1.18 4.26
N GLY A 36 7.42 2.36 4.71
CA GLY A 36 6.67 3.16 5.67
C GLY A 36 5.25 3.47 5.16
N ARG A 37 5.16 3.99 3.93
CA ARG A 37 3.86 4.29 3.31
C ARG A 37 3.00 3.05 3.06
N TYR A 38 3.61 1.93 2.72
CA TYR A 38 2.93 0.64 2.53
C TYR A 38 2.28 0.18 3.84
N ILE A 39 2.99 0.28 4.97
CA ILE A 39 2.45 -0.06 6.29
C ILE A 39 1.29 0.87 6.66
N GLU A 40 1.42 2.17 6.46
CA GLU A 40 0.34 3.14 6.72
C GLU A 40 -0.93 2.79 5.95
N LEU A 41 -0.83 2.58 4.64
CA LEU A 41 -1.96 2.22 3.80
C LEU A 41 -2.57 0.86 4.20
N LYS A 42 -1.74 -0.13 4.51
CA LYS A 42 -2.18 -1.46 4.97
C LYS A 42 -3.03 -1.34 6.24
N VAL A 43 -2.59 -0.54 7.21
CA VAL A 43 -3.34 -0.29 8.46
C VAL A 43 -4.67 0.41 8.16
N ILE A 44 -4.65 1.49 7.36
CA ILE A 44 -5.85 2.26 7.02
C ILE A 44 -6.90 1.38 6.32
N LEU A 45 -6.47 0.62 5.31
CA LEU A 45 -7.36 -0.23 4.51
C LEU A 45 -7.93 -1.38 5.36
N THR A 46 -7.10 -2.01 6.20
CA THR A 46 -7.55 -3.07 7.12
C THR A 46 -8.54 -2.54 8.15
N ALA A 47 -8.26 -1.38 8.76
CA ALA A 47 -9.17 -0.73 9.70
C ALA A 47 -10.50 -0.31 9.05
N SER A 48 -10.49 -0.10 7.74
CA SER A 48 -11.67 0.22 6.93
C SER A 48 -12.43 -1.02 6.44
N GLY A 49 -12.03 -2.23 6.88
CA GLY A 49 -12.69 -3.48 6.51
C GLY A 49 -12.39 -3.96 5.09
N ILE A 50 -11.39 -3.40 4.42
CA ILE A 50 -10.97 -3.85 3.09
C ILE A 50 -10.19 -5.16 3.22
N ASN A 51 -10.60 -6.17 2.46
CA ASN A 51 -9.85 -7.42 2.37
C ASN A 51 -8.59 -7.23 1.51
N LEU A 52 -7.42 -7.42 2.12
CA LEU A 52 -6.13 -7.27 1.44
C LEU A 52 -5.50 -8.59 0.99
N THR A 53 -6.13 -9.75 1.18
CA THR A 53 -5.51 -11.07 0.90
C THR A 53 -4.88 -11.19 -0.49
N GLU A 54 -5.57 -10.69 -1.52
CA GLU A 54 -5.08 -10.68 -2.91
C GLU A 54 -4.34 -9.39 -3.28
N LEU A 55 -4.51 -8.32 -2.50
CA LEU A 55 -3.92 -7.01 -2.78
C LEU A 55 -2.52 -6.87 -2.16
N ASP A 56 -2.23 -7.56 -1.07
CA ASP A 56 -0.94 -7.53 -0.39
C ASP A 56 0.04 -8.55 -0.98
N ILE A 57 0.88 -8.06 -1.89
CA ILE A 57 1.86 -8.83 -2.65
C ILE A 57 3.22 -8.84 -1.94
N ILE A 58 3.60 -7.72 -1.31
CA ILE A 58 4.89 -7.59 -0.61
C ILE A 58 4.94 -8.50 0.62
N LYS A 59 3.81 -8.67 1.33
CA LYS A 59 3.67 -9.55 2.52
C LYS A 59 4.70 -9.27 3.63
N GLU A 60 5.04 -7.99 3.82
CA GLU A 60 5.89 -7.50 4.91
C GLU A 60 5.12 -6.78 6.02
#